data_AF-A0AAJ3Z0E0-F1
#
_entry.id   AF-A0AAJ3Z0E0-F1
#
_cell.length_a   1.000
_cell.length_b   1.000
_cell.length_c   1.000
_cell.angle_alpha   90.00
_cell.angle_beta   90.00
_cell.angle_gamma   90.00
#
_symmetry.space_group_name_H-M   'P 1'
#
loop_
_entity.id
_entity.type
_entity.pdbx_description
1 polymer ?
#
loop_
_entity_poly.entity_id
_entity_poly.type
_entity_poly.pdbx_seq_one_letter_code
_entity_poly.pdbx_strand_id
1 'polypeptide(L)'
;MEFFYAIGFFSIIFSLGYAVFHLIRKKFFSPDKRFSKKIFYPFLIGGFLLCAATSPYTDQKTYAGENETKEQTAQIKELTSEKTSLSNEIKSLKERIQETNETLASVKTENETLKKENENLLKEKDKLAKDKKSAEKKLAGVQKNSAKTKQAQADKQTEAASAGQNKSSGSSKKTAEHSQECNIKGSVNKIYHTPRSTYYDRTKNVVQWFCSEQEAQDAGYRPPKR
;
A
#
# COMPACT_ATOMS: atom_id res chain seq x y z
N MET A 1 5.60 -30.67 52.19
CA MET A 1 5.92 -29.40 52.86
C MET A 1 4.69 -28.51 53.01
N GLU A 2 3.93 -28.28 51.94
CA GLU A 2 2.67 -27.49 51.95
C GLU A 2 1.67 -27.88 53.04
N PHE A 3 1.46 -29.18 53.28
CA PHE A 3 0.53 -29.65 54.31
C PHE A 3 0.92 -29.19 55.72
N PHE A 4 2.20 -29.24 56.07
CA PHE A 4 2.68 -28.82 57.39
C PHE A 4 2.72 -27.29 57.53
N TYR A 5 3.00 -26.56 56.43
CA TYR A 5 2.86 -25.10 56.39
C TYR A 5 1.41 -24.66 56.62
N ALA A 6 0.45 -25.33 55.96
CA ALA A 6 -0.96 -25.07 56.16
C ALA A 6 -1.38 -25.32 57.62
N ILE A 7 -0.94 -26.43 58.23
CA ILE A 7 -1.19 -26.71 59.66
C ILE A 7 -0.62 -25.62 60.57
N GLY A 8 0.61 -25.14 60.29
CA GLY A 8 1.22 -24.04 61.03
C GLY A 8 0.43 -22.74 60.91
N PHE A 9 0.02 -22.40 59.69
CA PHE A 9 -0.79 -21.21 59.39
C PHE A 9 -2.16 -21.24 60.07
N PHE A 10 -2.88 -22.37 60.00
CA PHE A 10 -4.16 -22.52 60.70
C PHE A 10 -4.01 -22.45 62.23
N SER A 11 -2.89 -22.93 62.77
CA SER A 11 -2.58 -22.81 64.21
C SER A 11 -2.39 -21.35 64.64
N ILE A 12 -1.76 -20.51 63.80
CA ILE A 12 -1.61 -19.07 64.03
C ILE A 12 -2.97 -18.37 63.97
N ILE A 13 -3.79 -18.66 62.95
CA ILE A 13 -5.15 -18.09 62.83
C ILE A 13 -6.00 -18.44 64.04
N PHE A 14 -5.97 -19.70 64.48
CA PHE A 14 -6.71 -20.15 65.66
C PHE A 14 -6.29 -19.39 66.93
N SER A 15 -4.99 -19.17 67.12
CA SER A 15 -4.47 -18.40 68.27
C SER A 15 -4.91 -16.93 68.25
N LEU A 16 -4.85 -16.28 67.08
CA LEU A 16 -5.34 -14.90 66.91
C LEU A 16 -6.86 -14.80 67.10
N GLY A 17 -7.62 -15.73 66.54
CA GLY A 17 -9.06 -15.83 66.73
C GLY A 17 -9.46 -16.02 68.19
N TYR A 18 -8.73 -16.88 68.93
CA TYR A 18 -8.92 -17.07 70.37
C TYR A 18 -8.65 -15.77 71.15
N ALA A 19 -7.61 -15.01 70.80
CA ALA A 19 -7.32 -13.72 71.42
C ALA A 19 -8.43 -12.69 71.16
N VAL A 20 -8.90 -12.56 69.91
CA VAL A 20 -9.99 -11.65 69.53
C VAL A 20 -11.29 -12.04 70.24
N PHE A 21 -11.64 -13.33 70.23
CA PHE A 21 -12.82 -13.85 70.94
C PHE A 21 -12.76 -13.52 72.44
N HIS A 22 -11.60 -13.69 73.07
CA HIS A 22 -11.43 -13.33 74.47
C HIS A 22 -11.58 -11.83 74.72
N LEU A 23 -11.06 -10.97 73.84
CA LEU A 23 -11.22 -9.52 73.95
C LEU A 23 -12.69 -9.09 73.85
N ILE A 24 -13.44 -9.66 72.92
CA ILE A 24 -14.88 -9.42 72.76
C ILE A 24 -15.64 -9.93 73.99
N ARG A 25 -15.36 -11.17 74.42
CA ARG A 25 -16.01 -11.76 75.59
C ARG A 25 -15.74 -10.97 76.88
N LYS A 26 -14.50 -10.49 77.06
CA LYS A 26 -14.11 -9.65 78.21
C LYS A 26 -14.87 -8.33 78.23
N LYS A 27 -15.09 -7.72 77.05
CA LYS A 27 -15.77 -6.42 76.94
C LYS A 27 -17.29 -6.51 77.10
N PHE A 28 -17.92 -7.60 76.67
CA PHE A 28 -19.38 -7.67 76.56
C PHE A 28 -20.08 -8.69 77.48
N PHE A 29 -19.43 -9.79 77.89
CA PHE A 29 -20.16 -10.92 78.50
C PHE A 29 -19.60 -11.42 79.82
N SER A 30 -18.30 -11.35 80.07
CA SER A 30 -17.70 -11.83 81.33
C SER A 30 -16.35 -11.16 81.57
N PRO A 31 -16.28 -10.06 82.35
CA PRO A 31 -15.03 -9.33 82.59
C PRO A 31 -14.03 -10.11 83.47
N ASP A 32 -14.51 -11.08 84.25
CA ASP A 32 -13.70 -11.77 85.28
C ASP A 32 -12.93 -12.99 84.76
N LYS A 33 -13.18 -13.43 83.51
CA LYS A 33 -12.45 -14.55 82.93
C LYS A 33 -11.07 -14.08 82.47
N ARG A 34 -10.03 -14.68 83.04
CA ARG A 34 -8.63 -14.38 82.71
C ARG A 34 -8.20 -15.09 81.43
N PHE A 35 -7.44 -14.40 80.60
CA PHE A 35 -6.89 -14.92 79.36
C PHE A 35 -5.93 -16.09 79.63
N SER A 36 -6.25 -17.27 79.11
CA SER A 36 -5.36 -18.43 79.25
C SER A 36 -4.16 -18.32 78.32
N LYS A 37 -3.07 -17.78 78.87
CA LYS A 37 -1.74 -17.74 78.22
C LYS A 37 -1.25 -19.14 77.86
N LYS A 38 -1.67 -20.16 78.62
CA LYS A 38 -1.32 -21.57 78.40
C LYS A 38 -1.90 -22.16 77.10
N ILE A 39 -2.94 -21.54 76.53
CA ILE A 39 -3.54 -21.98 75.26
C ILE A 39 -3.01 -21.09 74.12
N PHE A 40 -2.89 -19.79 74.34
CA PHE A 40 -2.50 -18.86 73.29
C PHE A 40 -1.05 -19.04 72.81
N TYR A 41 -0.08 -19.01 73.73
CA TYR A 41 1.34 -19.00 73.39
C TYR A 41 1.85 -20.29 72.73
N PRO A 42 1.48 -21.53 73.17
CA PRO A 42 1.98 -22.72 72.49
C PRO A 42 1.48 -22.85 71.06
N PHE A 43 0.24 -22.46 70.77
CA PHE A 43 -0.29 -22.48 69.40
C PHE A 43 0.30 -21.37 68.53
N LEU A 44 0.54 -20.18 69.09
CA LEU A 44 1.14 -19.07 68.34
C LEU A 44 2.63 -19.34 68.01
N ILE A 45 3.41 -19.69 69.04
CA ILE A 45 4.85 -19.93 68.91
C ILE A 45 5.08 -21.22 68.13
N GLY A 46 4.32 -22.28 68.42
CA GLY A 46 4.38 -23.54 67.68
C GLY A 46 4.00 -23.39 66.21
N GLY A 47 2.98 -22.57 65.89
CA GLY A 47 2.63 -22.26 64.51
C GLY A 47 3.74 -21.51 63.76
N PHE A 48 4.36 -20.52 64.40
CA PHE A 48 5.51 -19.81 63.81
C PHE A 48 6.73 -20.70 63.61
N LEU A 49 7.07 -21.54 64.61
CA LEU A 49 8.16 -22.51 64.51
C LEU A 49 7.91 -23.52 63.39
N LEU A 50 6.68 -24.02 63.27
CA LEU A 50 6.31 -24.96 62.22
C LEU A 50 6.41 -24.31 60.83
N CYS A 51 5.87 -23.10 60.65
CA CYS A 51 5.98 -22.36 59.40
C CYS A 51 7.44 -22.01 59.04
N ALA A 52 8.28 -21.68 60.02
CA ALA A 52 9.70 -21.39 59.79
C ALA A 52 10.50 -22.65 59.43
N ALA A 53 10.22 -23.79 60.09
CA ALA A 53 10.87 -25.06 59.79
C ALA A 53 10.42 -25.66 58.45
N THR A 54 9.19 -25.38 58.02
CA THR A 54 8.65 -25.82 56.72
C THR A 54 8.76 -24.75 55.64
N SER A 55 9.32 -23.59 55.96
CA SER A 55 9.63 -22.57 54.97
C SER A 55 10.44 -23.26 53.87
N PRO A 56 10.07 -23.12 52.58
CA PRO A 56 10.94 -23.61 51.54
C PRO A 56 12.28 -22.90 51.73
N TYR A 57 13.31 -23.67 52.08
CA TYR A 57 14.67 -23.22 51.84
C TYR A 57 14.70 -22.95 50.35
N THR A 58 14.82 -21.68 49.96
CA THR A 58 14.99 -21.29 48.57
C THR A 58 16.39 -21.71 48.15
N ASP A 59 16.61 -23.02 48.07
CA ASP A 59 17.69 -23.59 47.32
C ASP A 59 17.17 -23.82 45.91
N GLN A 60 17.77 -23.06 45.01
CA GLN A 60 17.63 -23.18 43.59
C GLN A 60 17.93 -24.63 43.19
N LYS A 61 16.88 -25.43 42.97
CA LYS A 61 16.71 -26.48 41.94
C LYS A 61 15.73 -27.55 42.40
N THR A 62 14.50 -27.46 41.91
CA THR A 62 13.51 -28.55 41.97
C THR A 62 13.41 -29.20 40.59
N TYR A 63 14.07 -30.34 40.45
CA TYR A 63 14.17 -31.16 39.25
C TYR A 63 12.84 -31.89 38.97
N ALA A 64 11.96 -31.24 38.20
CA ALA A 64 10.90 -31.84 37.37
C ALA A 64 10.16 -30.75 36.57
N GLY A 65 10.04 -29.53 37.12
CA GLY A 65 9.41 -28.38 36.46
C GLY A 65 10.36 -27.50 35.64
N GLU A 66 11.66 -27.81 35.59
CA GLU A 66 12.68 -26.97 34.91
C GLU A 66 12.62 -27.07 33.38
N ASN A 67 12.14 -28.19 32.84
CA ASN A 67 12.03 -28.39 31.39
C ASN A 67 10.79 -27.68 30.84
N GLU A 68 9.64 -27.82 31.49
CA GLU A 68 8.41 -27.11 31.12
C GLU A 68 8.55 -25.58 31.28
N THR A 69 9.23 -25.11 32.33
CA THR A 69 9.47 -23.67 32.52
C THR A 69 10.46 -23.09 31.51
N LYS A 70 11.50 -23.84 31.09
CA LYS A 70 12.42 -23.45 30.00
C LYS A 70 11.72 -23.41 28.65
N GLU A 71 10.85 -24.38 28.37
CA GLU A 71 10.07 -24.43 27.13
C GLU A 71 9.05 -23.29 27.07
N GLN A 72 8.32 -23.04 28.15
CA GLN A 72 7.39 -21.91 28.26
C GLN A 72 8.11 -20.56 28.15
N THR A 73 9.29 -20.40 28.74
CA THR A 73 10.07 -19.15 28.58
C THR A 73 10.60 -18.96 27.17
N ALA A 74 10.95 -20.03 26.46
CA ALA A 74 11.30 -19.97 25.04
C ALA A 74 10.11 -19.54 24.17
N GLN A 75 8.93 -20.16 24.38
CA GLN A 75 7.70 -19.80 23.67
C GLN A 75 7.26 -18.36 23.95
N ILE A 76 7.34 -17.90 25.20
CA ILE A 76 7.04 -16.50 25.55
C ILE A 76 7.99 -15.55 24.82
N LYS A 77 9.28 -15.87 24.76
CA LYS A 77 10.28 -15.05 24.04
C LYS A 77 9.98 -14.99 22.55
N GLU A 78 9.63 -16.11 21.93
CA GLU A 78 9.23 -16.17 20.52
C GLU A 78 7.96 -15.36 20.25
N LEU A 79 6.90 -15.57 21.04
CA LEU A 79 5.64 -14.82 20.94
C LEU A 79 5.85 -13.31 21.15
N THR A 80 6.75 -12.90 22.05
CA THR A 80 7.09 -11.49 22.21
C THR A 80 7.80 -10.93 20.98
N SER A 81 8.72 -11.69 20.39
CA SER A 81 9.38 -11.31 19.14
C SER A 81 8.36 -11.17 18.00
N GLU A 82 7.48 -12.15 17.82
CA GLU A 82 6.44 -12.13 16.80
C GLU A 82 5.48 -10.94 17.00
N LYS A 83 5.04 -10.68 18.24
CA LYS A 83 4.20 -9.51 18.56
C LYS A 83 4.89 -8.19 18.22
N THR A 84 6.20 -8.07 18.45
CA THR A 84 6.94 -6.86 18.07
C THR A 84 7.06 -6.71 16.55
N SER A 85 7.29 -7.81 15.82
CA SER A 85 7.30 -7.82 14.35
C SER A 85 5.95 -7.38 13.78
N LEU A 86 4.86 -8.02 14.22
CA LEU A 86 3.49 -7.68 13.80
C LEU A 86 3.13 -6.23 14.15
N SER A 87 3.53 -5.73 15.31
CA SER A 87 3.32 -4.33 15.69
C SER A 87 4.02 -3.36 14.73
N ASN A 88 5.23 -3.70 14.27
CA ASN A 88 5.96 -2.88 13.29
C ASN A 88 5.31 -2.95 11.90
N GLU A 89 4.87 -4.14 11.48
CA GLU A 89 4.15 -4.32 10.22
C GLU A 89 2.85 -3.51 10.20
N ILE A 90 2.05 -3.58 11.27
CA ILE A 90 0.82 -2.79 11.41
C ILE A 90 1.11 -1.29 11.31
N LYS A 91 2.19 -0.82 11.94
CA LYS A 91 2.60 0.59 11.85
C LYS A 91 2.93 0.98 10.41
N SER A 92 3.73 0.17 9.72
CA SER A 92 4.11 0.42 8.33
C SER A 92 2.92 0.38 7.36
N LEU A 93 1.97 -0.53 7.58
CA LEU A 93 0.74 -0.63 6.80
C LEU A 93 -0.14 0.59 7.01
N LYS A 94 -0.23 1.09 8.25
CA LYS A 94 -0.98 2.31 8.55
C LYS A 94 -0.39 3.54 7.86
N GLU A 95 0.93 3.67 7.84
CA GLU A 95 1.64 4.74 7.12
C GLU A 95 1.36 4.65 5.60
N ARG A 96 1.45 3.45 5.01
CA ARG A 96 1.11 3.24 3.59
C ARG A 96 -0.36 3.56 3.26
N ILE A 97 -1.30 3.23 4.16
CA ILE A 97 -2.72 3.56 3.99
C ILE A 97 -2.92 5.08 4.01
N GLN A 98 -2.20 5.79 4.86
CA GLN A 98 -2.27 7.26 4.90
C GLN A 98 -1.73 7.86 3.59
N GLU A 99 -0.55 7.43 3.15
CA GLU A 99 0.07 7.89 1.91
C GLU A 99 -0.81 7.58 0.67
N THR A 100 -1.39 6.39 0.62
CA THR A 100 -2.31 6.02 -0.48
C THR A 100 -3.60 6.85 -0.47
N ASN A 101 -4.12 7.24 0.68
CA ASN A 101 -5.28 8.15 0.75
C ASN A 101 -4.93 9.58 0.32
N GLU A 102 -3.77 10.09 0.70
CA GLU A 102 -3.30 11.42 0.29
C GLU A 102 -3.06 11.47 -1.24
N THR A 103 -2.41 10.45 -1.79
CA THR A 103 -2.21 10.32 -3.25
C THR A 103 -3.53 10.14 -3.99
N LEU A 104 -4.48 9.37 -3.47
CA LEU A 104 -5.81 9.22 -4.05
C LEU A 104 -6.56 10.57 -4.11
N ALA A 105 -6.46 11.38 -3.05
CA ALA A 105 -7.05 12.72 -3.03
C ALA A 105 -6.42 13.62 -4.09
N SER A 106 -5.09 13.63 -4.19
CA SER A 106 -4.35 14.40 -5.21
C SER A 106 -4.73 13.98 -6.63
N VAL A 107 -4.68 12.68 -6.95
CA VAL A 107 -5.05 12.15 -8.28
C VAL A 107 -6.50 12.44 -8.63
N LYS A 108 -7.40 12.43 -7.64
CA LYS A 108 -8.81 12.81 -7.87
C LYS A 108 -8.93 14.28 -8.23
N THR A 109 -8.20 15.18 -7.56
CA THR A 109 -8.19 16.60 -7.93
C THR A 109 -7.60 16.84 -9.32
N GLU A 110 -6.53 16.14 -9.66
CA GLU A 110 -5.89 16.23 -10.98
C GLU A 110 -6.82 15.74 -12.10
N ASN A 111 -7.56 14.66 -11.88
CA ASN A 111 -8.56 14.18 -12.85
C ASN A 111 -9.68 15.20 -13.09
N GLU A 112 -10.17 15.85 -12.03
CA GLU A 112 -11.18 16.91 -12.16
C GLU A 112 -10.64 18.13 -12.92
N THR A 113 -9.38 18.51 -12.71
CA THR A 113 -8.75 19.60 -13.46
C THR A 113 -8.55 19.24 -14.93
N LEU A 114 -8.04 18.04 -15.22
CA LEU A 114 -7.84 17.55 -16.59
C LEU A 114 -9.17 17.43 -17.35
N LYS A 115 -10.24 17.04 -16.66
CA LYS A 115 -11.59 17.00 -17.26
C LYS A 115 -12.05 18.40 -17.69
N LYS A 116 -11.89 19.40 -16.83
CA LYS A 116 -12.21 20.81 -17.15
C LYS A 116 -11.35 21.35 -18.29
N GLU A 117 -10.07 21.03 -18.31
CA GLU A 117 -9.15 21.42 -19.37
C GLU A 117 -9.55 20.80 -20.71
N ASN A 118 -9.87 19.51 -20.73
CA ASN A 118 -10.37 18.82 -21.92
C ASN A 118 -11.69 19.44 -22.45
N GLU A 119 -12.62 19.81 -21.57
CA GLU A 119 -13.84 20.52 -21.98
C GLU A 119 -13.55 21.90 -22.59
N ASN A 120 -12.56 22.63 -22.06
CA ASN A 120 -12.15 23.92 -22.60
C ASN A 120 -11.45 23.78 -23.96
N LEU A 121 -10.56 22.80 -24.10
CA LEU A 121 -9.90 22.50 -25.37
C LEU A 121 -10.90 22.09 -26.45
N LEU A 122 -11.94 21.33 -26.12
CA LEU A 122 -13.02 21.00 -27.06
C LEU A 122 -13.74 22.27 -27.55
N LYS A 123 -14.09 23.19 -26.64
CA LYS A 123 -14.72 24.48 -26.99
C LYS A 123 -13.81 25.33 -27.87
N GLU A 124 -12.50 25.34 -27.61
CA GLU A 124 -11.53 26.08 -28.40
C GLU A 124 -11.36 25.48 -29.80
N LYS A 125 -11.30 24.15 -29.91
CA LYS A 125 -11.26 23.41 -31.19
C LYS A 125 -12.48 23.72 -32.05
N ASP A 126 -13.67 23.78 -31.46
CA ASP A 126 -14.90 24.13 -32.18
C ASP A 126 -14.90 25.58 -32.69
N LYS A 127 -14.37 26.52 -31.89
CA LYS A 127 -14.21 27.93 -32.32
C LYS A 127 -13.23 28.03 -33.48
N LEU A 128 -12.05 27.43 -33.36
CA LEU A 128 -11.05 27.39 -34.42
C LEU A 128 -11.57 26.74 -35.70
N ALA A 129 -12.38 25.68 -35.61
CA ALA A 129 -13.00 25.06 -36.78
C ALA A 129 -13.99 26.00 -37.49
N LYS A 130 -14.77 26.79 -36.74
CA LYS A 130 -15.66 27.82 -37.31
C LYS A 130 -14.87 28.94 -37.97
N ASP A 131 -13.82 29.42 -37.30
CA ASP A 131 -12.96 30.49 -37.82
C ASP A 131 -12.22 30.04 -39.09
N LYS A 132 -11.71 28.80 -39.12
CA LYS A 132 -11.11 28.20 -40.31
C LYS A 132 -12.08 28.13 -41.48
N LYS A 133 -13.32 27.65 -41.27
CA LYS A 133 -14.37 27.63 -42.31
C LYS A 133 -14.70 29.03 -42.84
N SER A 134 -14.73 30.03 -41.95
CA SER A 134 -14.97 31.44 -42.31
C SER A 134 -13.81 32.00 -43.14
N ALA A 135 -12.57 31.75 -42.73
CA ALA A 135 -11.37 32.14 -43.45
C ALA A 135 -11.27 31.47 -44.83
N GLU A 136 -11.56 30.18 -44.94
CA GLU A 136 -11.60 29.44 -46.22
C GLU A 136 -12.66 30.02 -47.17
N LYS A 137 -13.86 30.35 -46.67
CA LYS A 137 -14.89 31.03 -47.49
C LYS A 137 -14.43 32.40 -47.98
N LYS A 138 -13.76 33.18 -47.13
CA LYS A 138 -13.20 34.48 -47.52
C LYS A 138 -12.07 34.32 -48.55
N LEU A 139 -11.20 33.32 -48.39
CA LEU A 139 -10.11 33.01 -49.34
C LEU A 139 -10.66 32.62 -50.73
N ALA A 140 -11.71 31.80 -50.77
CA ALA A 140 -12.38 31.40 -52.01
C ALA A 140 -13.05 32.60 -52.73
N GLY A 141 -13.58 33.57 -51.97
CA GLY A 141 -14.11 34.83 -52.50
C GLY A 141 -13.03 35.72 -53.12
N VAL A 142 -11.86 35.81 -52.49
CA VAL A 142 -10.71 36.59 -53.01
C VAL A 142 -10.13 35.96 -54.28
N GLN A 143 -10.05 34.63 -54.38
CA GLN A 143 -9.59 33.94 -55.59
C GLN A 143 -10.56 34.12 -56.77
N LYS A 144 -11.88 34.14 -56.54
CA LYS A 144 -12.89 34.45 -57.58
C LYS A 144 -12.78 35.88 -58.10
N ASN A 145 -12.44 36.84 -57.24
CA ASN A 145 -12.23 38.22 -57.65
C ASN A 145 -10.87 38.42 -58.37
N SER A 146 -9.82 37.68 -57.98
CA SER A 146 -8.53 37.66 -58.66
C SER A 146 -8.60 37.06 -60.09
N ALA A 147 -9.47 36.06 -60.32
CA ALA A 147 -9.72 35.51 -61.65
C ALA A 147 -10.44 36.50 -62.59
N LYS A 148 -11.28 37.39 -62.05
CA LYS A 148 -11.97 38.43 -62.82
C LYS A 148 -11.07 39.61 -63.20
N THR A 149 -10.01 39.88 -62.42
CA THR A 149 -9.03 40.94 -62.73
C THR A 149 -7.92 40.47 -63.70
N LYS A 150 -7.62 39.17 -63.78
CA LYS A 150 -6.64 38.64 -64.76
C LYS A 150 -7.18 38.50 -66.19
N GLN A 151 -8.49 38.63 -66.41
CA GLN A 151 -9.10 38.61 -67.75
C GLN A 151 -9.08 39.98 -68.46
N ALA A 152 -8.56 41.04 -67.83
CA ALA A 152 -8.41 42.36 -68.43
C ALA A 152 -6.96 42.70 -68.87
N GLN A 153 -6.00 41.81 -68.64
CA GLN A 153 -4.59 42.00 -69.04
C GLN A 153 -4.00 40.70 -69.60
N ALA A 154 -4.50 40.25 -70.75
CA ALA A 154 -3.86 39.19 -71.53
C ALA A 154 -4.23 39.29 -73.02
N ASP A 155 -4.21 40.50 -73.59
CA ASP A 155 -4.14 40.72 -75.04
C ASP A 155 -2.94 41.64 -75.33
N LYS A 156 -1.74 41.05 -75.36
CA LYS A 156 -0.60 41.47 -76.20
C LYS A 156 0.62 40.58 -75.95
N GLN A 157 0.95 39.84 -77.02
CA GLN A 157 2.30 39.52 -77.51
C GLN A 157 3.19 38.60 -76.64
N THR A 158 3.32 37.31 -76.96
CA THR A 158 4.16 36.67 -78.02
C THR A 158 5.62 36.45 -77.63
N GLU A 159 5.95 35.15 -77.61
CA GLU A 159 7.13 34.51 -78.21
C GLU A 159 8.46 34.33 -77.45
N ALA A 160 9.01 33.13 -77.72
CA ALA A 160 10.36 32.61 -77.51
C ALA A 160 10.72 32.19 -76.07
N ALA A 161 11.34 31.04 -75.78
CA ALA A 161 12.04 30.07 -76.62
C ALA A 161 12.07 28.69 -75.95
N SER A 162 12.33 27.71 -76.82
CA SER A 162 12.39 26.27 -76.62
C SER A 162 13.53 25.73 -75.75
N ALA A 163 13.34 24.45 -75.40
CA ALA A 163 14.31 23.35 -75.43
C ALA A 163 15.13 23.04 -74.16
N GLY A 164 14.98 21.79 -73.71
CA GLY A 164 15.86 21.15 -72.71
C GLY A 164 15.22 19.94 -72.03
N GLN A 165 15.11 18.82 -72.75
CA GLN A 165 14.54 17.54 -72.29
C GLN A 165 15.45 16.73 -71.35
N ASN A 166 14.78 15.79 -70.65
CA ASN A 166 15.18 14.48 -70.13
C ASN A 166 15.49 14.39 -68.61
N LYS A 167 14.57 13.79 -67.83
CA LYS A 167 14.41 12.33 -67.54
C LYS A 167 15.64 11.81 -66.79
N SER A 168 15.58 11.10 -65.67
CA SER A 168 14.57 10.40 -64.87
C SER A 168 15.32 10.04 -63.56
N SER A 169 14.75 9.81 -62.38
CA SER A 169 13.82 8.76 -62.00
C SER A 169 13.80 8.77 -60.46
N GLY A 170 12.67 8.39 -59.84
CA GLY A 170 12.59 8.32 -58.38
C GLY A 170 11.20 8.49 -57.81
N SER A 171 10.18 8.02 -58.54
CA SER A 171 8.84 7.78 -58.01
C SER A 171 8.93 6.80 -56.84
N SER A 172 8.36 7.16 -55.68
CA SER A 172 7.30 6.34 -55.08
C SER A 172 6.67 7.06 -53.91
N LYS A 173 5.57 7.72 -54.25
CA LYS A 173 4.40 7.93 -53.40
C LYS A 173 3.92 6.55 -52.91
N LYS A 174 3.94 6.32 -51.60
CA LYS A 174 3.03 5.42 -50.88
C LYS A 174 2.42 6.30 -49.79
N THR A 175 1.12 6.59 -49.66
CA THR A 175 -0.10 5.83 -49.95
C THR A 175 0.01 4.37 -49.50
N ALA A 176 -0.21 4.20 -48.20
CA ALA A 176 -0.84 3.04 -47.60
C ALA A 176 -1.81 3.64 -46.56
N GLU A 177 -3.07 3.93 -46.91
CA GLU A 177 -4.16 2.94 -46.95
C GLU A 177 -3.68 1.48 -46.95
N HIS A 178 -3.40 1.00 -45.75
CA HIS A 178 -3.76 -0.35 -45.37
C HIS A 178 -4.62 -0.16 -44.12
N SER A 179 -5.71 -0.90 -43.99
CA SER A 179 -6.33 -1.16 -42.69
C SER A 179 -5.26 -1.84 -41.82
N GLN A 180 -4.45 -1.03 -41.13
CA GLN A 180 -3.39 -1.53 -40.27
C GLN A 180 -4.08 -2.05 -39.02
N GLU A 181 -4.39 -3.34 -39.04
CA GLU A 181 -4.72 -4.08 -37.84
C GLU A 181 -3.52 -3.91 -36.90
N CYS A 182 -3.74 -3.21 -35.79
CA CYS A 182 -2.68 -2.75 -34.89
C CYS A 182 -2.09 -3.95 -34.16
N ASN A 183 -1.12 -4.59 -34.81
CA ASN A 183 -0.60 -5.90 -34.44
C ASN A 183 0.71 -5.83 -33.64
N ILE A 184 1.14 -4.67 -33.16
CA ILE A 184 2.35 -4.55 -32.33
C ILE A 184 1.94 -4.63 -30.85
N LYS A 185 2.44 -5.65 -30.15
CA LYS A 185 2.09 -5.92 -28.74
C LYS A 185 3.00 -5.15 -27.79
N GLY A 186 2.46 -4.22 -27.02
CA GLY A 186 3.15 -3.55 -25.92
C GLY A 186 2.98 -4.30 -24.59
N SER A 187 4.07 -4.81 -24.03
CA SER A 187 4.10 -5.52 -22.73
C SER A 187 4.09 -4.55 -21.55
N VAL A 188 3.64 -5.03 -20.38
CA VAL A 188 3.73 -4.33 -19.08
C VAL A 188 5.14 -3.78 -18.82
N ASN A 189 6.18 -4.49 -19.25
CA ASN A 189 7.58 -4.10 -19.05
C ASN A 189 8.06 -2.98 -19.99
N LYS A 190 7.15 -2.25 -20.65
CA LYS A 190 7.44 -1.23 -21.68
C LYS A 190 8.31 -1.78 -22.83
N ILE A 191 8.05 -3.02 -23.25
CA ILE A 191 8.70 -3.65 -24.40
C ILE A 191 7.65 -3.88 -25.49
N TYR A 192 7.90 -3.43 -26.71
CA TYR A 192 7.02 -3.74 -27.84
C TYR A 192 7.53 -4.95 -28.63
N HIS A 193 6.61 -5.76 -29.16
CA HIS A 193 6.90 -6.91 -29.99
C HIS A 193 6.15 -6.79 -31.31
N THR A 194 6.89 -6.87 -32.41
CA THR A 194 6.30 -6.92 -33.75
C THR A 194 5.97 -8.37 -34.14
N PRO A 195 5.03 -8.61 -35.07
CA PRO A 195 4.68 -9.96 -35.54
C PRO A 195 5.87 -10.77 -36.07
N ARG A 196 6.96 -10.10 -36.48
CA ARG A 196 8.19 -10.73 -36.95
C ARG A 196 9.21 -11.04 -35.84
N SER A 197 8.93 -10.65 -34.59
CA SER A 197 9.85 -10.85 -33.47
C SER A 197 9.70 -12.25 -32.86
N THR A 198 10.81 -12.87 -32.45
CA THR A 198 10.87 -14.23 -31.89
C THR A 198 10.05 -14.41 -30.60
N TYR A 199 9.67 -13.31 -29.95
CA TYR A 199 8.95 -13.31 -28.68
C TYR A 199 7.48 -12.88 -28.84
N TYR A 200 7.02 -12.59 -30.07
CA TYR A 200 5.69 -12.08 -30.35
C TYR A 200 4.55 -12.97 -29.80
N ASP A 201 4.65 -14.28 -30.03
CA ASP A 201 3.62 -15.24 -29.59
C ASP A 201 3.71 -15.58 -28.10
N ARG A 202 4.88 -15.31 -27.48
CA ARG A 202 5.13 -15.58 -26.06
C ARG A 202 4.66 -14.45 -25.15
N THR A 203 4.48 -13.25 -25.69
CA THR A 203 4.01 -12.09 -24.92
C THR A 203 2.52 -12.21 -24.63
N LYS A 204 2.20 -12.65 -23.40
CA LYS A 204 0.82 -12.80 -22.91
C LYS A 204 0.29 -11.55 -22.19
N ASN A 205 1.17 -10.72 -21.63
CA ASN A 205 0.81 -9.57 -20.82
C ASN A 205 0.78 -8.28 -21.68
N VAL A 206 -0.15 -8.22 -22.64
CA VAL A 206 -0.31 -7.07 -23.54
C VAL A 206 -1.12 -5.98 -22.84
N VAL A 207 -0.55 -4.78 -22.73
CA VAL A 207 -1.19 -3.59 -22.12
C VAL A 207 -1.71 -2.64 -23.20
N GLN A 208 -1.03 -2.58 -24.34
CA GLN A 208 -1.38 -1.66 -25.41
C GLN A 208 -1.00 -2.26 -26.77
N TRP A 209 -1.83 -1.97 -27.77
CA TRP A 209 -1.56 -2.34 -29.16
C TRP A 209 -1.17 -1.10 -29.94
N PHE A 210 -0.15 -1.22 -30.79
CA PHE A 210 0.33 -0.14 -31.65
C PHE A 210 0.19 -0.53 -33.11
N CYS A 211 -0.03 0.46 -33.96
CA CYS A 211 -0.17 0.28 -35.39
C CYS A 211 1.18 0.49 -36.10
N SER A 212 2.15 1.14 -35.43
CA SER A 212 3.53 1.28 -35.91
C SER A 212 4.58 1.17 -34.78
N GLU A 213 5.82 0.82 -35.11
CA GLU A 213 6.93 0.79 -34.15
C GLU A 213 7.27 2.19 -33.62
N GLN A 214 7.08 3.21 -34.46
CA GLN A 214 7.32 4.61 -34.08
C GLN A 214 6.35 5.04 -32.98
N GLU A 215 5.06 4.71 -33.13
CA GLU A 215 4.02 5.00 -32.12
C GLU A 215 4.33 4.31 -30.78
N ALA A 216 4.85 3.08 -30.81
CA ALA A 216 5.26 2.38 -29.61
C ALA A 216 6.44 3.09 -28.91
N GLN A 217 7.41 3.57 -29.68
CA GLN A 217 8.56 4.31 -29.15
C GLN A 217 8.17 5.68 -28.59
N ASP A 218 7.29 6.41 -29.27
CA ASP A 218 6.75 7.69 -28.82
C ASP A 218 5.93 7.51 -27.53
N ALA A 219 5.27 6.36 -27.35
CA ALA A 219 4.60 5.96 -26.11
C ALA A 219 5.55 5.43 -25.00
N GLY A 220 6.86 5.49 -25.23
CA GLY A 220 7.90 5.10 -24.27
C GLY A 220 8.19 3.59 -24.19
N TYR A 221 7.81 2.81 -25.21
CA TYR A 221 8.14 1.39 -25.29
C TYR A 221 9.44 1.19 -26.06
N ARG A 222 10.28 0.26 -25.58
CA ARG A 222 11.55 -0.10 -26.22
C ARG A 222 11.48 -1.45 -26.95
N PRO A 223 12.36 -1.73 -27.92
CA PRO A 223 12.45 -3.07 -28.53
C PRO A 223 13.01 -4.12 -27.55
N PRO A 224 12.79 -5.43 -27.83
CA PRO A 224 13.37 -6.53 -27.05
C PRO A 224 14.90 -6.54 -27.20
N LYS A 225 15.60 -6.93 -26.13
CA LYS A 225 17.04 -7.16 -26.19
C LYS A 225 17.30 -8.43 -27.01
N ARG A 226 18.34 -8.40 -27.84
CA ARG A 226 18.82 -9.57 -28.58
C ARG A 226 19.49 -10.56 -27.63
#